data_AF-A0A7V6QSP8-F1
#
_entry.id   AF-A0A7V6QSP8-F1
#
_cell.length_a   1.000
_cell.length_b   1.000
_cell.length_c   1.000
_cell.angle_alpha   90.00
_cell.angle_beta   90.00
_cell.angle_gamma   90.00
#
_symmetry.space_group_name_H-M   'P 1'
#
loop_
_entity.id
_entity.type
_entity.pdbx_description
1 polymer ?
#
loop_
_entity_poly.entity_id
_entity_poly.type
_entity_poly.pdbx_seq_one_letter_code
_entity_poly.pdbx_strand_id
1 'polypeptide(L)'
;GLLNPENLLEHVKRLNHDGVDAVILSACVQMPSLPAIQRAQDQIGKPVLSAAVCTVYQMLKTLGLETRVPNAGHNLSGAKPQA
;
A
#
# COMPACT_ATOMS: atom_id res chain seq x y z
N GLY A 1 13.91 -18.73 3.30
CA GLY A 1 13.67 -18.73 1.85
C GLY A 1 13.23 -17.35 1.41
N LEU A 2 13.49 -16.95 0.17
CA LEU A 2 13.07 -15.66 -0.37
C LEU A 2 11.53 -15.63 -0.48
N LEU A 3 10.88 -14.62 0.12
CA LEU A 3 9.44 -14.42 -0.02
C LEU A 3 9.12 -13.88 -1.42
N ASN A 4 8.12 -14.45 -2.10
CA ASN A 4 7.68 -13.97 -3.41
C ASN A 4 6.57 -12.91 -3.24
N PRO A 5 6.79 -11.64 -3.67
CA PRO A 5 5.79 -10.59 -3.60
C PRO A 5 4.51 -10.89 -4.40
N GLU A 6 4.59 -11.69 -5.47
CA GLU A 6 3.40 -12.04 -6.27
C GLU A 6 2.36 -12.82 -5.46
N ASN A 7 2.79 -13.55 -4.42
CA ASN A 7 1.85 -14.25 -3.53
C ASN A 7 0.88 -13.28 -2.83
N LEU A 8 1.28 -12.02 -2.64
CA LEU A 8 0.41 -10.99 -2.05
C LEU A 8 -0.83 -10.71 -2.89
N LEU A 9 -0.74 -10.85 -4.22
CA LEU A 9 -1.89 -10.68 -5.11
C LEU A 9 -2.89 -11.83 -4.95
N GLU A 10 -2.40 -13.05 -4.75
CA GLU A 10 -3.27 -14.19 -4.45
C GLU A 10 -3.86 -14.09 -3.03
N HIS A 11 -3.11 -13.53 -2.07
CA HIS A 11 -3.63 -13.29 -0.73
C HIS A 11 -4.74 -12.24 -0.72
N VAL A 12 -4.54 -11.12 -1.42
CA VAL A 12 -5.55 -10.04 -1.44
C VAL A 12 -6.83 -10.50 -2.15
N LYS A 13 -6.72 -11.32 -3.19
CA LYS A 13 -7.86 -11.92 -3.90
C LYS A 13 -8.71 -12.85 -3.02
N ARG A 14 -8.10 -13.52 -2.05
CA ARG A 14 -8.78 -14.45 -1.13
C ARG A 14 -9.29 -13.79 0.14
N LEU A 15 -8.88 -12.55 0.41
CA LEU A 15 -9.28 -11.80 1.59
C LEU A 15 -10.71 -11.30 1.41
N ASN A 16 -11.60 -11.58 2.38
CA ASN A 16 -12.87 -10.86 2.44
C ASN A 16 -12.58 -9.42 2.91
N HIS A 17 -12.79 -8.47 2.02
CA HIS A 17 -12.61 -7.05 2.26
C HIS A 17 -13.94 -6.28 2.14
N ASP A 18 -15.08 -6.93 2.33
CA ASP A 18 -16.37 -6.22 2.34
C ASP A 18 -16.49 -5.31 3.56
N GLY A 19 -17.00 -4.09 3.36
CA GLY A 19 -17.18 -3.11 4.43
C GLY A 19 -15.91 -2.45 4.99
N VAL A 20 -14.71 -2.77 4.49
CA VAL A 20 -13.48 -2.07 4.91
C VAL A 20 -13.11 -0.91 3.98
N ASP A 21 -12.50 0.12 4.55
CA ASP A 21 -12.05 1.32 3.81
C ASP A 21 -10.70 1.14 3.12
N ALA A 22 -9.83 0.27 3.65
CA ALA A 22 -8.49 0.03 3.14
C ALA A 22 -7.96 -1.36 3.52
N VAL A 23 -6.93 -1.82 2.82
CA VAL A 23 -6.22 -3.08 3.11
C VAL A 23 -4.74 -2.83 3.39
N ILE A 24 -4.23 -3.38 4.49
CA ILE A 24 -2.79 -3.42 4.78
C ILE A 24 -2.22 -4.71 4.18
N LEU A 25 -1.56 -4.60 3.03
CA LEU A 25 -1.02 -5.74 2.28
C LEU A 25 0.21 -6.36 2.96
N SER A 26 0.99 -5.54 3.68
CA SER A 26 2.08 -6.00 4.54
C SER A 26 2.18 -5.13 5.78
N ALA A 27 1.96 -5.73 6.94
CA ALA A 27 2.07 -5.08 8.25
C ALA A 27 3.51 -5.06 8.81
N CYS A 28 4.46 -5.74 8.15
CA CYS A 28 5.86 -5.79 8.54
C CYS A 28 6.76 -5.31 7.39
N VAL A 29 8.05 -5.13 7.65
CA VAL A 29 9.01 -4.58 6.67
C VAL A 29 9.86 -5.65 5.97
N GLN A 30 9.97 -6.86 6.54
CA GLN A 30 10.72 -7.96 5.93
C GLN A 30 10.03 -8.57 4.69
N MET A 31 8.71 -8.40 4.54
CA MET A 31 7.96 -8.88 3.39
C MET A 31 8.00 -7.84 2.26
N PRO A 32 8.66 -8.11 1.12
CA PRO A 32 8.70 -7.16 0.03
C PRO A 32 7.31 -7.06 -0.59
N SER A 33 6.71 -5.87 -0.50
CA SER A 33 5.32 -5.64 -0.92
C SER A 33 5.17 -4.54 -1.97
N LEU A 34 6.15 -3.64 -2.11
CA LEU A 34 6.06 -2.48 -3.02
C LEU A 34 5.65 -2.85 -4.46
N PRO A 35 6.19 -3.90 -5.12
CA PRO A 35 5.78 -4.26 -6.48
C PRO A 35 4.31 -4.69 -6.61
N ALA A 36 3.68 -5.11 -5.50
CA ALA A 36 2.32 -5.60 -5.46
C ALA A 36 1.30 -4.53 -5.02
N ILE A 37 1.73 -3.41 -4.41
CA ILE A 37 0.82 -2.41 -3.83
C ILE A 37 -0.17 -1.86 -4.88
N GLN A 38 0.34 -1.29 -5.97
CA GLN A 38 -0.52 -0.66 -6.98
C GLN A 38 -1.43 -1.70 -7.64
N ARG A 39 -0.87 -2.87 -8.01
CA ARG A 39 -1.63 -3.96 -8.63
C ARG A 39 -2.72 -4.49 -7.72
N ALA A 40 -2.46 -4.65 -6.42
CA ALA A 40 -3.45 -5.07 -5.45
C ALA A 40 -4.57 -4.02 -5.32
N GLN A 41 -4.21 -2.74 -5.26
CA GLN A 41 -5.18 -1.63 -5.24
C GLN A 41 -6.07 -1.62 -6.48
N ASP A 42 -5.50 -1.79 -7.66
CA ASP A 42 -6.23 -1.86 -8.92
C ASP A 42 -7.17 -3.09 -8.97
N GLN A 43 -6.76 -4.22 -8.36
CA GLN A 43 -7.56 -5.45 -8.28
C GLN A 43 -8.77 -5.33 -7.36
N ILE A 44 -8.61 -4.74 -6.18
CA ILE A 44 -9.69 -4.69 -5.18
C ILE A 44 -10.50 -3.39 -5.21
N GLY A 45 -10.04 -2.38 -5.95
CA GLY A 45 -10.70 -1.08 -6.05
C GLY A 45 -10.71 -0.26 -4.76
N LYS A 46 -9.80 -0.55 -3.82
CA LYS A 46 -9.70 0.10 -2.50
C LYS A 46 -8.26 0.49 -2.19
N PRO A 47 -8.02 1.54 -1.38
CA PRO A 47 -6.69 1.89 -0.91
C PRO A 47 -5.93 0.69 -0.34
N VAL A 48 -4.71 0.47 -0.84
CA VAL A 48 -3.80 -0.56 -0.34
C VAL A 48 -2.54 0.06 0.24
N LEU A 49 -2.16 -0.40 1.43
CA LEU A 49 -1.08 0.15 2.25
C LEU A 49 -0.07 -0.92 2.64
N SER A 50 1.12 -0.48 3.07
CA SER A 50 2.07 -1.30 3.81
C SER A 50 2.80 -0.47 4.86
N ALA A 51 3.42 -1.15 5.83
CA ALA A 51 4.26 -0.49 6.83
C ALA A 51 5.33 0.42 6.17
N ALA A 52 5.97 -0.06 5.11
CA ALA A 52 6.98 0.70 4.37
C ALA A 52 6.40 1.94 3.66
N VAL A 53 5.27 1.80 2.94
CA VAL A 53 4.60 2.93 2.27
C VAL A 53 4.14 3.99 3.28
N CYS A 54 3.55 3.56 4.40
CA CYS A 54 3.13 4.47 5.47
C CYS A 54 4.32 5.18 6.13
N THR A 55 5.46 4.51 6.28
CA THR A 55 6.68 5.10 6.81
C THR A 55 7.18 6.22 5.90
N VAL A 56 7.26 5.96 4.59
CA VAL A 56 7.65 6.98 3.59
C VAL A 56 6.68 8.15 3.59
N TYR A 57 5.37 7.88 3.63
CA TYR A 57 4.36 8.93 3.72
C TYR A 57 4.57 9.85 4.93
N GLN A 58 4.80 9.27 6.12
CA GLN A 58 5.04 10.06 7.34
C GLN A 58 6.36 10.84 7.27
N MET A 59 7.42 10.26 6.70
CA MET A 59 8.69 10.96 6.49
C MET A 59 8.51 12.19 5.58
N LEU A 60 7.88 12.01 4.41
CA LEU A 60 7.62 13.11 3.48
C LEU A 60 6.77 14.20 4.12
N LYS A 61 5.69 13.83 4.82
CA LYS A 61 4.83 14.76 5.55
C LYS A 61 5.60 15.54 6.62
N THR A 62 6.44 14.85 7.40
CA THR A 62 7.24 15.47 8.47
C THR A 62 8.25 16.47 7.92
N LEU A 63 8.80 16.20 6.73
CA LEU A 63 9.75 17.08 6.05
C LEU A 63 9.08 18.20 5.23
N GLY A 64 7.74 18.26 5.19
CA GLY A 64 7.01 19.24 4.38
C GLY A 64 7.13 18.99 2.87
N LEU A 65 7.40 17.75 2.46
CA LEU A 65 7.57 17.34 1.06
C LEU A 65 6.26 16.79 0.48
N GLU A 66 6.12 16.86 -0.84
CA GLU A 66 4.98 16.27 -1.56
C GLU A 66 4.96 14.75 -1.39
N THR A 67 3.81 14.19 -0.98
CA THR A 67 3.60 12.75 -0.81
C THR A 67 3.26 12.09 -2.14
N ARG A 68 4.11 12.27 -3.16
CA ARG A 68 3.92 11.75 -4.52
C ARG A 68 5.07 10.83 -4.92
N VAL A 69 4.81 9.53 -4.94
CA VAL A 69 5.72 8.47 -5.41
C VAL A 69 4.94 7.58 -6.39
N PRO A 70 5.36 7.50 -7.68
CA PRO A 70 4.67 6.69 -8.67
C PRO A 70 4.56 5.22 -8.27
N ASN A 71 3.41 4.60 -8.58
CA ASN A 71 3.15 3.16 -8.40
C ASN A 71 3.28 2.65 -6.95
N ALA A 72 3.13 3.52 -5.95
CA ALA A 72 3.29 3.19 -4.53
C ALA A 72 1.97 3.24 -3.72
N GLY A 73 0.82 3.15 -4.41
CA GLY A 73 -0.50 3.10 -3.79
C GLY A 73 -1.07 4.46 -3.38
N HIS A 74 -2.27 4.44 -2.82
CA HIS A 74 -3.07 5.63 -2.55
C HIS A 74 -2.35 6.69 -1.69
N ASN A 75 -1.70 6.30 -0.59
CA ASN A 75 -1.05 7.25 0.32
C ASN A 75 0.06 8.08 -0.34
N LEU A 76 0.72 7.53 -1.36
CA LEU A 76 1.79 8.21 -2.09
C LEU A 76 1.34 8.71 -3.47
N SER A 77 0.03 8.86 -3.68
CA SER A 77 -0.50 9.36 -4.97
C SER A 77 -0.38 10.88 -5.13
N GLY A 78 -0.12 11.63 -4.06
CA GLY A 78 -0.25 13.09 -4.00
C GLY A 78 -1.68 13.58 -3.73
N ALA A 79 -2.65 12.68 -3.54
CA ALA A 79 -4.00 13.06 -3.12
C ALA A 79 -3.98 13.70 -1.72
N LYS A 80 -4.74 14.79 -1.54
CA LYS A 80 -4.90 15.42 -0.23
C LYS A 80 -5.70 14.48 0.69
N PRO A 81 -5.35 14.36 1.99
CA PRO A 81 -6.17 13.61 2.95
C PRO A 81 -7.61 14.14 2.91
N GLN A 82 -8.58 13.23 2.92
CA GLN A 82 -9.97 13.62 3.19
C GLN A 82 -10.02 14.08 4.66
N ALA A 83 -10.57 15.27 4.87
CA ALA A 83 -10.67 15.92 6.18
C ALA A 83 -11.68 15.23 7.09
#